data_AF-A0A959K9Q8-F1
#
_entry.id   AF-A0A959K9Q8-F1
#
_cell.length_a   1.000
_cell.length_b   1.000
_cell.length_c   1.000
_cell.angle_alpha   90.00
_cell.angle_beta   90.00
_cell.angle_gamma   90.00
#
_symmetry.space_group_name_H-M   'P 1'
#
loop_
_entity.id
_entity.type
_entity.pdbx_description
1 polymer ?
#
loop_
_entity_poly.entity_id
_entity_poly.type
_entity_poly.pdbx_seq_one_letter_code
_entity_poly.pdbx_strand_id
1 'polypeptide(L)'
;MTVRQIFHLLITVLITLTTMSSGLAQKTGLQEYPMLGISFTIPDGWIGQETDDGMILGHQSIAGIILLNTHTYKSIEELKSEAQSGLQDGAGTNLMLSGTPELLDKQALAAHYEGTLQWEPAKAYAIGVLNSKGAGVLLMALATKSVYQPALENALRQLRKSLVFTPPKTGPIVDQWKNVLQGTRLTYMETYTSGSSYDGGIGGGYSSDARIDLCAQGYFKFASNSSVGVGGSGVSGYSGGSDRGAGTWKVEAPTGTPLLVLTFYSGEIQQYQLSNDGDKIFLNGRRYFRTTNGEYAPDCP
;
A
#
# COMPACT_ATOMS: atom_id res chain seq x y z
N MET A 1 -2.11 -1.32 -7.15
CA MET A 1 -3.22 -1.66 -6.22
C MET A 1 -4.19 -2.54 -7.00
N THR A 2 -4.44 -3.76 -6.54
CA THR A 2 -5.36 -4.71 -7.20
C THR A 2 -6.71 -4.69 -6.49
N VAL A 3 -7.76 -5.22 -7.13
CA VAL A 3 -9.06 -5.61 -6.54
C VAL A 3 -8.94 -6.10 -5.09
N ARG A 4 -7.84 -6.80 -4.77
CA ARG A 4 -7.50 -7.35 -3.46
C ARG A 4 -7.39 -6.34 -2.29
N GLN A 5 -6.99 -5.09 -2.55
CA GLN A 5 -6.83 -4.06 -1.51
C GLN A 5 -8.10 -3.24 -1.26
N ILE A 6 -9.05 -3.18 -2.21
CA ILE A 6 -10.38 -2.58 -2.00
C ILE A 6 -11.16 -3.37 -0.91
N PHE A 7 -10.82 -4.65 -0.72
CA PHE A 7 -11.49 -5.54 0.24
C PHE A 7 -11.20 -5.26 1.71
N HIS A 8 -10.00 -4.81 2.08
CA HIS A 8 -9.72 -4.48 3.48
C HIS A 8 -10.47 -3.23 3.91
N LEU A 9 -10.58 -2.25 3.02
CA LEU A 9 -11.41 -1.06 3.23
C LEU A 9 -12.88 -1.42 3.51
N LEU A 10 -13.53 -2.23 2.66
CA LEU A 10 -14.97 -2.54 2.78
C LEU A 10 -15.36 -3.33 4.03
N ILE A 11 -14.48 -4.23 4.50
CA ILE A 11 -14.72 -4.99 5.74
C ILE A 11 -14.56 -4.08 6.97
N THR A 12 -13.64 -3.10 6.92
CA THR A 12 -13.36 -2.18 8.04
C THR A 12 -14.44 -1.10 8.17
N VAL A 13 -15.02 -0.63 7.05
CA VAL A 13 -16.06 0.42 7.04
C VAL A 13 -17.28 0.06 7.91
N LEU A 14 -17.69 -1.21 7.96
CA LEU A 14 -18.97 -1.56 8.58
C LEU A 14 -18.90 -1.79 10.10
N ILE A 15 -17.74 -2.15 10.66
CA ILE A 15 -17.57 -2.23 12.13
C ILE A 15 -17.68 -0.82 12.75
N THR A 16 -17.35 0.23 12.00
CA THR A 16 -17.46 1.61 12.46
C THR A 16 -18.82 2.26 12.26
N LEU A 17 -19.75 1.67 11.50
CA LEU A 17 -21.05 2.30 11.20
C LEU A 17 -22.01 2.35 12.40
N THR A 18 -21.76 1.60 13.48
CA THR A 18 -22.56 1.64 14.72
C THR A 18 -21.88 2.41 15.86
N THR A 19 -20.64 2.86 15.68
CA THR A 19 -19.90 3.67 16.64
C THR A 19 -19.23 4.83 15.92
N MET A 20 -20.02 5.79 15.43
CA MET A 20 -19.53 7.15 15.17
C MET A 20 -19.23 7.83 16.52
N SER A 21 -18.30 7.24 17.26
CA SER A 21 -17.72 7.79 18.47
C SER A 21 -16.75 8.87 18.02
N SER A 22 -17.00 10.08 18.46
CA SER A 22 -16.19 11.28 18.31
C SER A 22 -14.73 11.07 18.75
N GLY A 23 -13.90 10.55 17.84
CA GLY A 23 -12.49 10.29 18.10
C GLY A 23 -11.56 10.36 16.87
N LEU A 24 -12.10 10.34 15.64
CA LEU A 24 -11.32 10.53 14.42
C LEU A 24 -11.57 11.91 13.83
N ALA A 25 -10.49 12.57 13.39
CA ALA A 25 -10.54 13.92 12.86
C ALA A 25 -11.37 13.97 11.57
N GLN A 26 -12.57 14.54 11.66
CA GLN A 26 -13.43 14.82 10.51
C GLN A 26 -12.73 15.81 9.57
N LYS A 27 -12.69 15.48 8.28
CA LYS A 27 -12.09 16.30 7.22
C LYS A 27 -13.18 16.98 6.39
N THR A 28 -12.99 18.25 6.10
CA THR A 28 -13.86 19.06 5.23
C THR A 28 -13.02 20.03 4.41
N GLY A 29 -13.54 20.50 3.27
CA GLY A 29 -12.84 21.48 2.43
C GLY A 29 -11.60 20.90 1.74
N LEU A 30 -10.62 21.76 1.46
CA LEU A 30 -9.39 21.39 0.74
C LEU A 30 -8.55 20.38 1.54
N GLN A 31 -8.22 19.27 0.88
CA GLN A 31 -7.28 18.26 1.35
C GLN A 31 -6.04 18.25 0.47
N GLU A 32 -4.87 18.21 1.09
CA GLU A 32 -3.60 18.17 0.40
C GLU A 32 -2.79 16.96 0.86
N TYR A 33 -2.34 16.17 -0.12
CA TYR A 33 -1.44 15.05 0.07
C TYR A 33 -0.15 15.29 -0.73
N PRO A 34 0.76 16.16 -0.25
CA PRO A 34 1.95 16.54 -1.01
C PRO A 34 2.86 15.35 -1.36
N MET A 35 2.90 14.34 -0.50
CA MET A 35 3.66 13.10 -0.69
C MET A 35 3.11 12.23 -1.84
N LEU A 36 1.82 12.37 -2.14
CA LEU A 36 1.17 11.73 -3.29
C LEU A 36 1.13 12.65 -4.51
N GLY A 37 1.32 13.96 -4.31
CA GLY A 37 1.11 14.96 -5.33
C GLY A 37 -0.37 15.11 -5.70
N ILE A 38 -1.27 14.93 -4.73
CA ILE A 38 -2.73 14.94 -4.94
C ILE A 38 -3.33 16.00 -4.01
N SER A 39 -4.23 16.82 -4.53
CA SER A 39 -5.12 17.64 -3.72
C SER A 39 -6.54 17.61 -4.29
N PHE A 40 -7.53 17.75 -3.42
CA PHE A 40 -8.95 17.80 -3.80
C PHE A 40 -9.75 18.55 -2.74
N THR A 41 -10.97 18.95 -3.09
CA THR A 41 -11.90 19.58 -2.14
C THR A 41 -13.03 18.60 -1.84
N ILE A 42 -13.23 18.30 -0.56
CA ILE A 42 -14.39 17.53 -0.10
C ILE A 42 -15.65 18.36 -0.40
N PRO A 43 -16.65 17.82 -1.13
CA PRO A 43 -17.88 18.54 -1.45
C PRO A 43 -18.63 19.04 -0.20
N ASP A 44 -19.30 20.17 -0.32
CA ASP A 44 -20.07 20.75 0.79
C ASP A 44 -21.11 19.76 1.34
N GLY A 45 -21.20 19.69 2.68
CA GLY A 45 -22.08 18.75 3.39
C GLY A 45 -21.50 17.34 3.56
N TRP A 46 -20.44 16.98 2.84
CA TRP A 46 -19.73 15.72 3.03
C TRP A 46 -18.64 15.84 4.10
N ILE A 47 -18.45 14.76 4.83
CA ILE A 47 -17.45 14.65 5.89
C ILE A 47 -16.54 13.49 5.54
N GLY A 48 -15.24 13.77 5.46
CA GLY A 48 -14.21 12.77 5.20
C GLY A 48 -13.60 12.17 6.45
N GLN A 49 -13.21 10.91 6.35
CA GLN A 49 -12.46 10.16 7.34
C GLN A 49 -11.34 9.39 6.64
N GLU A 50 -10.12 9.52 7.15
CA GLU A 50 -8.98 8.73 6.66
C GLU A 50 -9.02 7.30 7.19
N THR A 51 -8.50 6.40 6.37
CA THR A 51 -8.34 4.97 6.62
C THR A 51 -6.98 4.54 6.07
N ASP A 52 -6.54 3.33 6.41
CA ASP A 52 -5.26 2.81 5.93
C ASP A 52 -5.18 2.72 4.39
N ASP A 53 -6.33 2.51 3.72
CA ASP A 53 -6.40 2.31 2.27
C ASP A 53 -6.81 3.58 1.48
N GLY A 54 -7.15 4.67 2.16
CA GLY A 54 -7.58 5.93 1.54
C GLY A 54 -8.54 6.74 2.41
N MET A 55 -9.56 7.34 1.79
CA MET A 55 -10.54 8.19 2.46
C MET A 55 -11.97 7.72 2.19
N ILE A 56 -12.81 7.75 3.22
CA ILE A 56 -14.24 7.53 3.13
C ILE A 56 -14.94 8.87 3.36
N LEU A 57 -15.89 9.23 2.52
CA LEU A 57 -16.78 10.36 2.74
C LEU A 57 -18.19 9.86 3.04
N GLY A 58 -18.79 10.44 4.07
CA GLY A 58 -20.19 10.25 4.44
C GLY A 58 -20.97 11.57 4.39
N HIS A 59 -22.28 11.46 4.35
CA HIS A 59 -23.21 12.59 4.43
C HIS A 59 -24.29 12.29 5.48
N GLN A 60 -24.79 13.31 6.18
CA GLN A 60 -25.78 13.09 7.26
C GLN A 60 -27.16 12.66 6.74
N SER A 61 -27.55 13.10 5.54
CA SER A 61 -28.88 12.82 4.97
C SER A 61 -28.88 12.06 3.64
N ILE A 62 -27.71 11.87 3.01
CA ILE A 62 -27.60 11.13 1.76
C ILE A 62 -27.04 9.77 2.13
N ALA A 63 -27.86 8.74 1.97
CA ALA A 63 -27.44 7.37 2.24
C ALA A 63 -26.39 6.91 1.23
N GLY A 64 -25.40 6.16 1.71
CA GLY A 64 -24.26 5.69 0.93
C GLY A 64 -22.96 6.34 1.38
N ILE A 65 -21.88 5.91 0.75
CA ILE A 65 -20.52 6.40 1.02
C ILE A 65 -19.80 6.67 -0.29
N ILE A 66 -18.79 7.53 -0.22
CA ILE A 66 -17.80 7.72 -1.27
C ILE A 66 -16.45 7.22 -0.76
N LEU A 67 -15.78 6.41 -1.57
CA LEU A 67 -14.43 5.93 -1.33
C LEU A 67 -13.47 6.66 -2.28
N LEU A 68 -12.33 7.08 -1.75
CA LEU A 68 -11.24 7.68 -2.49
C LEU A 68 -9.94 6.97 -2.14
N ASN A 69 -9.39 6.25 -3.12
CA ASN A 69 -8.12 5.52 -2.97
C ASN A 69 -7.19 5.88 -4.13
N THR A 70 -5.93 5.45 -4.04
CA THR A 70 -4.96 5.64 -5.13
C THR A 70 -4.76 4.36 -5.93
N HIS A 71 -4.31 4.50 -7.18
CA HIS A 71 -3.94 3.37 -8.03
C HIS A 71 -2.67 3.64 -8.83
N THR A 72 -2.10 2.58 -9.39
CA THR A 72 -0.84 2.63 -10.16
C THR A 72 -1.02 2.48 -11.66
N TYR A 73 -2.26 2.30 -12.15
CA TYR A 73 -2.56 2.19 -13.59
C TYR A 73 -2.04 3.38 -14.40
N LYS A 74 -1.58 3.10 -15.62
CA LYS A 74 -0.90 4.05 -16.50
C LYS A 74 -1.67 4.35 -17.79
N SER A 75 -2.73 3.60 -18.09
CA SER A 75 -3.52 3.76 -19.30
C SER A 75 -5.01 3.59 -19.07
N ILE A 76 -5.82 4.09 -20.01
CA ILE A 76 -7.27 3.92 -20.00
C ILE A 76 -7.63 2.44 -20.20
N GLU A 77 -6.82 1.72 -20.98
CA GLU A 77 -6.98 0.30 -21.23
C GLU A 77 -6.81 -0.52 -19.96
N GLU A 78 -5.82 -0.19 -19.12
CA GLU A 78 -5.65 -0.80 -17.80
C GLU A 78 -6.85 -0.50 -16.89
N LEU A 79 -7.32 0.75 -16.84
CA LEU A 79 -8.52 1.11 -16.08
C LEU A 79 -9.77 0.36 -16.57
N LYS A 80 -9.90 0.16 -17.88
CA LYS A 80 -11.01 -0.58 -18.48
C LYS A 80 -10.95 -2.06 -18.12
N SER A 81 -9.75 -2.66 -18.16
CA SER A 81 -9.54 -4.05 -17.74
C SER A 81 -9.87 -4.26 -16.26
N GLU A 82 -9.48 -3.31 -15.40
CA GLU A 82 -9.85 -3.32 -13.99
C GLU A 82 -11.37 -3.22 -13.83
N ALA A 83 -12.01 -2.27 -14.52
CA ALA A 83 -13.45 -2.08 -14.44
C ALA A 83 -14.25 -3.33 -14.85
N GLN A 84 -13.76 -4.07 -15.85
CA GLN A 84 -14.35 -5.33 -16.31
C GLN A 84 -14.21 -6.49 -15.33
N SER A 85 -13.19 -6.45 -14.46
CA SER A 85 -12.98 -7.49 -13.44
C SER A 85 -14.03 -7.43 -12.34
N GLY A 86 -14.67 -6.26 -12.15
CA GLY A 86 -15.63 -6.02 -11.08
C GLY A 86 -14.98 -6.05 -9.70
N LEU A 87 -15.82 -6.13 -8.68
CA LEU A 87 -15.39 -6.20 -7.29
C LEU A 87 -16.08 -7.39 -6.61
N GLN A 88 -15.31 -8.34 -6.10
CA GLN A 88 -15.83 -9.57 -5.50
C GLN A 88 -15.10 -9.92 -4.21
N ASP A 89 -15.76 -9.85 -3.06
CA ASP A 89 -15.21 -10.41 -1.82
C ASP A 89 -15.92 -11.71 -1.43
N GLY A 90 -15.23 -12.57 -0.69
CA GLY A 90 -15.82 -13.78 -0.10
C GLY A 90 -16.81 -13.49 1.03
N ALA A 91 -17.12 -12.21 1.29
CA ALA A 91 -17.98 -11.73 2.38
C ALA A 91 -19.35 -11.22 1.86
N GLY A 92 -19.70 -11.51 0.60
CA GLY A 92 -21.00 -11.20 0.01
C GLY A 92 -21.04 -9.94 -0.86
N THR A 93 -19.91 -9.28 -1.07
CA THR A 93 -19.78 -8.23 -2.08
C THR A 93 -19.49 -8.88 -3.43
N ASN A 94 -20.34 -8.59 -4.41
CA ASN A 94 -20.14 -8.95 -5.80
C ASN A 94 -20.76 -7.85 -6.66
N LEU A 95 -19.97 -6.85 -7.03
CA LEU A 95 -20.36 -5.76 -7.91
C LEU A 95 -19.77 -5.99 -9.29
N MET A 96 -20.64 -6.10 -10.27
CA MET A 96 -20.27 -6.32 -11.67
C MET A 96 -20.62 -5.10 -12.50
N LEU A 97 -19.85 -4.89 -13.55
CA LEU A 97 -20.05 -3.78 -14.45
C LEU A 97 -21.49 -3.82 -15.03
N SER A 98 -22.22 -2.72 -14.87
CA SER A 98 -23.55 -2.52 -15.42
C SER A 98 -23.46 -1.58 -16.61
N GLY A 99 -23.31 -2.15 -17.80
CA GLY A 99 -23.18 -1.42 -19.05
C GLY A 99 -21.73 -1.26 -19.51
N THR A 100 -21.48 -0.28 -20.39
CA THR A 100 -20.16 -0.01 -20.96
C THR A 100 -19.47 1.11 -20.18
N PRO A 101 -18.17 1.02 -19.86
CA PRO A 101 -17.44 2.11 -19.23
C PRO A 101 -17.40 3.33 -20.16
N GLU A 102 -17.58 4.52 -19.58
CA GLU A 102 -17.65 5.80 -20.27
C GLU A 102 -16.30 6.51 -20.17
N LEU A 103 -15.71 6.88 -21.31
CA LEU A 103 -14.54 7.77 -21.31
C LEU A 103 -15.00 9.19 -21.02
N LEU A 104 -14.59 9.73 -19.87
CA LEU A 104 -14.96 11.09 -19.48
C LEU A 104 -14.03 12.15 -20.09
N ASP A 105 -12.75 11.81 -20.24
CA ASP A 105 -11.72 12.57 -20.96
C ASP A 105 -10.49 11.66 -21.21
N LYS A 106 -9.36 12.23 -21.65
CA LYS A 106 -8.13 11.48 -21.94
C LYS A 106 -7.49 10.79 -20.72
N GLN A 107 -7.89 11.15 -19.51
CA GLN A 107 -7.30 10.70 -18.24
C GLN A 107 -8.32 10.01 -17.34
N ALA A 108 -9.61 10.03 -17.65
CA ALA A 108 -10.64 9.52 -16.76
C ALA A 108 -11.63 8.58 -17.43
N LEU A 109 -11.90 7.46 -16.75
CA LEU A 109 -12.89 6.46 -17.14
C LEU A 109 -13.94 6.31 -16.03
N ALA A 110 -15.22 6.40 -16.38
CA ALA A 110 -16.35 6.14 -15.52
C ALA A 110 -16.94 4.74 -15.75
N ALA A 111 -17.47 4.13 -14.70
CA ALA A 111 -18.16 2.85 -14.79
C ALA A 111 -19.29 2.78 -13.76
N HIS A 112 -20.41 2.16 -14.14
CA HIS A 112 -21.49 1.82 -13.21
C HIS A 112 -21.39 0.34 -12.88
N TYR A 113 -21.78 -0.02 -11.67
CA TYR A 113 -21.79 -1.39 -11.19
C TYR A 113 -23.12 -1.70 -10.51
N GLU A 114 -23.59 -2.94 -10.67
CA GLU A 114 -24.71 -3.50 -9.94
C GLU A 114 -24.34 -4.88 -9.40
N GLY A 115 -24.97 -5.28 -8.31
CA GLY A 115 -24.80 -6.62 -7.74
C GLY A 115 -25.13 -6.61 -6.26
N THR A 116 -24.27 -7.20 -5.43
CA THR A 116 -24.45 -7.23 -3.98
C THR A 116 -23.31 -6.54 -3.25
N LEU A 117 -23.64 -5.96 -2.09
CA LEU A 117 -22.70 -5.50 -1.08
C LEU A 117 -23.12 -6.18 0.23
N GLN A 118 -22.27 -7.06 0.77
CA GLN A 118 -22.62 -7.89 1.93
C GLN A 118 -23.99 -8.57 1.80
N TRP A 119 -24.23 -9.22 0.66
CA TRP A 119 -25.48 -9.91 0.33
C TRP A 119 -26.70 -9.03 0.06
N GLU A 120 -26.62 -7.71 0.30
CA GLU A 120 -27.68 -6.77 -0.02
C GLU A 120 -27.54 -6.23 -1.46
N PRO A 121 -28.63 -6.13 -2.24
CA PRO A 121 -28.58 -5.53 -3.56
C PRO A 121 -28.01 -4.11 -3.50
N ALA A 122 -27.02 -3.82 -4.34
CA ALA A 122 -26.27 -2.58 -4.30
C ALA A 122 -25.98 -2.03 -5.69
N LYS A 123 -25.70 -0.72 -5.73
CA LYS A 123 -25.22 -0.01 -6.91
C LYS A 123 -23.97 0.78 -6.55
N ALA A 124 -23.06 0.91 -7.51
CA ALA A 124 -21.92 1.78 -7.40
C ALA A 124 -21.65 2.54 -8.70
N TYR A 125 -21.06 3.72 -8.56
CA TYR A 125 -20.52 4.51 -9.67
C TYR A 125 -19.07 4.83 -9.34
N ALA A 126 -18.16 4.47 -10.23
CA ALA A 126 -16.73 4.69 -10.05
C ALA A 126 -16.14 5.54 -11.16
N ILE A 127 -15.10 6.30 -10.81
CA ILE A 127 -14.28 7.08 -11.73
C ILE A 127 -12.81 6.78 -11.42
N GLY A 128 -12.11 6.15 -12.36
CA GLY A 128 -10.65 6.04 -12.34
C GLY A 128 -10.02 7.23 -13.05
N VAL A 129 -9.05 7.89 -12.42
CA VAL A 129 -8.36 9.08 -12.93
C VAL A 129 -6.86 8.83 -12.98
N LEU A 130 -6.29 8.81 -14.18
CA LEU A 130 -4.87 8.68 -14.43
C LEU A 130 -4.11 9.94 -13.99
N ASN A 131 -2.90 9.72 -13.48
CA ASN A 131 -1.95 10.78 -13.17
C ASN A 131 -0.58 10.43 -13.77
N SER A 132 -0.09 11.25 -14.69
CA SER A 132 1.23 11.03 -15.32
C SER A 132 2.41 11.33 -14.38
N LYS A 133 2.17 12.02 -13.25
CA LYS A 133 3.20 12.45 -12.31
C LYS A 133 3.38 11.51 -11.11
N GLY A 134 2.53 10.50 -10.95
CA GLY A 134 2.52 9.67 -9.75
C GLY A 134 1.40 8.64 -9.73
N ALA A 135 0.78 8.48 -8.57
CA ALA A 135 -0.39 7.63 -8.39
C ALA A 135 -1.64 8.32 -8.95
N GLY A 136 -2.48 7.54 -9.63
CA GLY A 136 -3.83 7.97 -10.03
C GLY A 136 -4.82 7.82 -8.88
N VAL A 137 -6.05 8.25 -9.08
CA VAL A 137 -7.10 8.25 -8.06
C VAL A 137 -8.30 7.44 -8.53
N LEU A 138 -8.77 6.52 -7.69
CA LEU A 138 -10.03 5.83 -7.84
C LEU A 138 -11.06 6.47 -6.91
N LEU A 139 -12.13 6.97 -7.48
CA LEU A 139 -13.30 7.47 -6.78
C LEU A 139 -14.43 6.46 -6.94
N MET A 140 -15.13 6.09 -5.87
CA MET A 140 -16.30 5.21 -5.97
C MET A 140 -17.40 5.65 -5.01
N ALA A 141 -18.57 5.97 -5.54
CA ALA A 141 -19.79 6.14 -4.74
C ALA A 141 -20.55 4.81 -4.71
N LEU A 142 -21.01 4.38 -3.53
CA LEU A 142 -21.79 3.15 -3.39
C LEU A 142 -22.89 3.27 -2.34
N ALA A 143 -23.98 2.55 -2.56
CA ALA A 143 -25.08 2.39 -1.62
C ALA A 143 -25.87 1.12 -1.93
N THR A 144 -26.72 0.69 -1.00
CA THR A 144 -27.73 -0.32 -1.32
C THR A 144 -28.71 0.23 -2.36
N LYS A 145 -29.24 -0.66 -3.20
CA LYS A 145 -30.03 -0.31 -4.37
C LYS A 145 -31.31 0.47 -4.02
N SER A 146 -31.86 0.26 -2.82
CA SER A 146 -33.07 0.93 -2.33
C SER A 146 -32.85 2.42 -1.98
N VAL A 147 -31.62 2.81 -1.65
CA VAL A 147 -31.30 4.18 -1.19
C VAL A 147 -30.27 4.89 -2.06
N TYR A 148 -29.77 4.24 -3.11
CA TYR A 148 -28.87 4.84 -4.09
C TYR A 148 -29.56 6.02 -4.80
N GLN A 149 -28.92 7.19 -4.77
CA GLN A 149 -29.49 8.45 -5.26
C GLN A 149 -28.51 9.19 -6.18
N PRO A 150 -28.99 9.98 -7.17
CA PRO A 150 -28.13 10.77 -8.06
C PRO A 150 -27.18 11.74 -7.34
N ALA A 151 -27.50 12.15 -6.11
CA ALA A 151 -26.66 13.01 -5.29
C ALA A 151 -25.26 12.40 -5.00
N LEU A 152 -25.17 11.07 -4.90
CA LEU A 152 -23.90 10.34 -4.75
C LEU A 152 -22.98 10.57 -5.95
N GLU A 153 -23.52 10.40 -7.16
CA GLU A 153 -22.76 10.59 -8.40
C GLU A 153 -22.36 12.04 -8.61
N ASN A 154 -23.25 12.97 -8.26
CA ASN A 154 -22.97 14.40 -8.33
C ASN A 154 -21.80 14.78 -7.41
N ALA A 155 -21.79 14.28 -6.18
CA ALA A 155 -20.68 14.48 -5.24
C ALA A 155 -19.36 13.89 -5.78
N LEU A 156 -19.41 12.67 -6.35
CA LEU A 156 -18.23 12.05 -6.97
C LEU A 156 -17.68 12.86 -8.15
N ARG A 157 -18.56 13.42 -8.98
CA ARG A 157 -18.19 14.29 -10.12
C ARG A 157 -17.62 15.63 -9.65
N GLN A 158 -18.12 16.21 -8.56
CA GLN A 158 -17.56 17.42 -7.94
C GLN A 158 -16.16 17.13 -7.40
N LEU A 159 -15.98 16.02 -6.68
CA LEU A 159 -14.70 15.58 -6.16
C LEU A 159 -13.67 15.40 -7.29
N ARG A 160 -14.04 14.70 -8.38
CA ARG A 160 -13.20 14.57 -9.57
C ARG A 160 -12.81 15.93 -10.16
N LYS A 161 -13.75 16.86 -10.31
CA LYS A 161 -13.47 18.20 -10.86
C LYS A 161 -12.49 19.00 -10.00
N SER A 162 -12.46 18.74 -8.70
CA SER A 162 -11.54 19.39 -7.77
C SER A 162 -10.14 18.75 -7.71
N LEU A 163 -9.94 17.57 -8.33
CA LEU A 163 -8.65 16.89 -8.28
C LEU A 163 -7.57 17.69 -9.01
N VAL A 164 -6.47 17.92 -8.32
CA VAL A 164 -5.27 18.55 -8.86
C VAL A 164 -4.08 17.64 -8.61
N PHE A 165 -3.27 17.44 -9.66
CA PHE A 165 -2.06 16.62 -9.61
C PHE A 165 -0.79 17.47 -9.72
N THR A 166 0.03 17.42 -8.67
CA THR A 166 1.37 17.98 -8.62
C THR A 166 2.43 16.87 -8.61
N PRO A 167 3.70 17.16 -8.92
CA PRO A 167 4.77 16.23 -8.63
C PRO A 167 4.77 15.85 -7.13
N PRO A 168 4.89 14.56 -6.78
CA PRO A 168 5.03 14.13 -5.39
C PRO A 168 6.25 14.76 -4.71
N LYS A 169 6.07 15.29 -3.50
CA LYS A 169 7.14 15.87 -2.67
C LYS A 169 7.85 14.80 -1.84
N THR A 170 8.37 13.77 -2.49
CA THR A 170 8.98 12.61 -1.83
C THR A 170 10.45 12.79 -1.47
N GLY A 171 11.11 13.84 -1.98
CA GLY A 171 12.52 14.13 -1.71
C GLY A 171 12.90 14.04 -0.23
N PRO A 172 12.24 14.80 0.68
CA PRO A 172 12.61 14.79 2.09
C PRO A 172 12.54 13.41 2.77
N ILE A 173 11.50 12.60 2.51
CA ILE A 173 11.39 11.27 3.13
C ILE A 173 12.41 10.30 2.54
N VAL A 174 12.64 10.38 1.23
CA VAL A 174 13.63 9.55 0.52
C VAL A 174 15.03 9.89 1.01
N ASP A 175 15.36 11.18 1.12
CA ASP A 175 16.65 11.67 1.58
C ASP A 175 16.89 11.30 3.05
N GLN A 176 15.88 11.45 3.91
CA GLN A 176 15.95 11.02 5.31
C GLN A 176 16.28 9.53 5.42
N TRP A 177 15.53 8.67 4.73
CA TRP A 177 15.75 7.23 4.78
C TRP A 177 17.07 6.82 4.13
N LYS A 178 17.45 7.46 3.03
CA LYS A 178 18.77 7.23 2.41
C LYS A 178 19.90 7.59 3.38
N ASN A 179 19.77 8.71 4.11
CA ASN A 179 20.74 9.11 5.13
C ASN A 179 20.81 8.13 6.31
N VAL A 180 19.67 7.55 6.70
CA VAL A 180 19.62 6.52 7.76
C VAL A 180 20.26 5.22 7.29
N LEU A 181 20.01 4.80 6.05
CA LEU A 181 20.37 3.46 5.56
C LEU A 181 21.74 3.37 4.90
N GLN A 182 22.26 4.46 4.34
CA GLN A 182 23.57 4.45 3.69
C GLN A 182 24.69 4.09 4.67
N GLY A 183 25.57 3.18 4.25
CA GLY A 183 26.68 2.73 5.07
C GLY A 183 26.21 1.99 6.32
N THR A 184 25.16 1.17 6.21
CA THR A 184 24.64 0.41 7.36
C THR A 184 24.45 -1.08 7.04
N ARG A 185 24.61 -1.93 8.06
CA ARG A 185 24.17 -3.32 8.04
C ARG A 185 22.83 -3.43 8.75
N LEU A 186 21.86 -4.02 8.06
CA LEU A 186 20.56 -4.43 8.59
C LEU A 186 20.60 -5.93 8.89
N THR A 187 20.41 -6.30 10.15
CA THR A 187 20.39 -7.70 10.59
C THR A 187 19.00 -8.07 11.12
N TYR A 188 18.36 -9.04 10.48
CA TYR A 188 17.21 -9.75 11.02
C TYR A 188 17.69 -10.94 11.84
N MET A 189 17.10 -11.14 13.02
CA MET A 189 17.33 -12.33 13.84
C MET A 189 15.98 -12.79 14.39
N GLU A 190 15.59 -14.02 14.08
CA GLU A 190 14.45 -14.69 14.68
C GLU A 190 14.92 -16.02 15.25
N THR A 191 14.81 -16.17 16.57
CA THR A 191 15.09 -17.44 17.25
C THR A 191 13.79 -17.94 17.87
N TYR A 192 13.29 -19.07 17.37
CA TYR A 192 12.22 -19.82 18.01
C TYR A 192 12.82 -21.06 18.66
N THR A 193 12.48 -21.30 19.92
CA THR A 193 12.83 -22.53 20.63
C THR A 193 11.55 -23.09 21.25
N SER A 194 11.16 -24.29 20.83
CA SER A 194 10.11 -25.03 21.52
C SER A 194 10.73 -25.88 22.62
N GLY A 195 10.35 -25.61 23.87
CA GLY A 195 10.73 -26.44 25.00
C GLY A 195 9.94 -27.74 25.02
N SER A 196 10.60 -28.83 25.40
CA SER A 196 9.95 -30.09 25.78
C SER A 196 9.27 -29.92 27.15
N SER A 197 8.05 -30.44 27.31
CA SER A 197 7.31 -30.42 28.59
C SER A 197 7.74 -31.53 29.58
N TYR A 198 8.67 -32.40 29.20
CA TYR A 198 9.11 -33.54 30.00
C TYR A 198 10.63 -33.79 29.86
N ASP A 199 11.20 -34.39 30.90
CA ASP A 199 12.63 -34.71 30.98
C ASP A 199 13.02 -35.71 29.86
N GLY A 200 13.97 -35.32 29.01
CA GLY A 200 14.43 -36.10 27.84
C GLY A 200 13.71 -35.87 26.51
N GLY A 201 12.77 -34.93 26.40
CA GLY A 201 12.11 -34.63 25.11
C GLY A 201 12.95 -33.76 24.16
N ILE A 202 12.79 -33.99 22.85
CA ILE A 202 13.48 -33.26 21.78
C ILE A 202 12.79 -31.90 21.59
N GLY A 203 13.42 -30.83 22.07
CA GLY A 203 13.05 -29.47 21.72
C GLY A 203 13.54 -29.10 20.32
N GLY A 204 12.65 -28.56 19.48
CA GLY A 204 13.00 -28.06 18.15
C GLY A 204 13.14 -26.54 18.17
N GLY A 205 14.19 -26.00 17.56
CA GLY A 205 14.35 -24.57 17.38
C GLY A 205 14.83 -24.22 15.98
N TYR A 206 14.46 -23.04 15.50
CA TYR A 206 15.04 -22.46 14.29
C TYR A 206 15.62 -21.10 14.60
N SER A 207 16.75 -20.80 13.97
CA SER A 207 17.31 -19.46 13.88
C SER A 207 17.29 -19.06 12.42
N SER A 208 16.64 -17.94 12.11
CA SER A 208 16.79 -17.29 10.81
C SER A 208 17.57 -16.01 11.02
N ASP A 209 18.69 -15.88 10.31
CA ASP A 209 19.39 -14.61 10.19
C ASP A 209 19.46 -14.17 8.73
N ALA A 210 19.12 -12.90 8.49
CA ALA A 210 19.29 -12.24 7.20
C ALA A 210 20.07 -10.95 7.43
N ARG A 211 21.09 -10.71 6.61
CA ARG A 211 21.99 -9.56 6.68
C ARG A 211 21.98 -8.84 5.35
N ILE A 212 21.80 -7.54 5.40
CA ILE A 212 21.79 -6.66 4.24
C ILE A 212 22.75 -5.50 4.51
N ASP A 213 23.85 -5.45 3.78
CA ASP A 213 24.82 -4.36 3.89
C ASP A 213 24.52 -3.34 2.79
N LEU A 214 24.04 -2.17 3.18
CA LEU A 214 23.63 -1.10 2.27
C LEU A 214 24.78 -0.10 2.13
N CYS A 215 25.60 -0.27 1.10
CA CYS A 215 26.79 0.56 0.90
C CYS A 215 26.44 1.94 0.36
N ALA A 216 27.14 2.97 0.85
CA ALA A 216 26.84 4.37 0.52
C ALA A 216 26.94 4.67 -1.00
N GLN A 217 27.74 3.89 -1.72
CA GLN A 217 27.90 3.94 -3.17
C GLN A 217 26.69 3.39 -3.95
N GLY A 218 25.67 2.86 -3.27
CA GLY A 218 24.39 2.44 -3.88
C GLY A 218 24.31 0.96 -4.27
N TYR A 219 25.31 0.15 -3.90
CA TYR A 219 25.25 -1.31 -4.02
C TYR A 219 25.00 -1.97 -2.66
N PHE A 220 24.54 -3.22 -2.66
CA PHE A 220 24.31 -3.97 -1.42
C PHE A 220 24.93 -5.37 -1.45
N LYS A 221 25.27 -5.88 -0.27
CA LYS A 221 25.56 -7.32 -0.05
C LYS A 221 24.40 -7.93 0.72
N PHE A 222 24.09 -9.19 0.42
CA PHE A 222 22.98 -9.91 1.04
C PHE A 222 23.43 -11.30 1.44
N ALA A 223 23.16 -11.68 2.69
CA ALA A 223 23.40 -13.02 3.20
C ALA A 223 22.19 -13.48 4.02
N SER A 224 21.69 -14.67 3.76
CA SER A 224 20.66 -15.29 4.59
C SER A 224 21.04 -16.73 4.91
N ASN A 225 20.91 -17.11 6.17
CA ASN A 225 20.99 -18.49 6.61
C ASN A 225 19.64 -18.87 7.23
N SER A 226 19.01 -19.91 6.69
CA SER A 226 17.90 -20.60 7.32
C SER A 226 18.34 -22.04 7.64
N SER A 227 18.36 -22.41 8.93
CA SER A 227 18.65 -23.78 9.35
C SER A 227 17.37 -24.64 9.39
N VAL A 228 16.48 -24.49 8.42
CA VAL A 228 15.24 -25.29 8.31
C VAL A 228 15.32 -26.13 7.06
N GLY A 229 15.59 -27.43 7.23
CA GLY A 229 15.54 -28.40 6.15
C GLY A 229 14.10 -28.71 5.75
N VAL A 230 13.48 -27.89 4.89
CA VAL A 230 12.37 -28.26 4.00
C VAL A 230 12.43 -27.34 2.77
N GLY A 231 12.47 -27.93 1.57
CA GLY A 231 12.71 -27.24 0.31
C GLY A 231 11.71 -26.12 -0.02
N GLY A 232 12.25 -25.00 -0.48
CA GLY A 232 11.51 -23.86 -1.01
C GLY A 232 12.47 -22.74 -1.38
N SER A 233 12.92 -22.73 -2.64
CA SER A 233 13.71 -21.68 -3.33
C SER A 233 14.76 -20.95 -2.48
N GLY A 234 15.89 -21.64 -2.28
CA GLY A 234 17.09 -21.06 -1.69
C GLY A 234 17.65 -19.90 -2.50
N VAL A 235 17.91 -18.80 -1.82
CA VAL A 235 18.87 -17.78 -2.27
C VAL A 235 19.95 -17.69 -1.19
N SER A 236 20.77 -18.73 -1.10
CA SER A 236 22.06 -18.66 -0.41
C SER A 236 23.03 -17.90 -1.33
N GLY A 237 22.87 -16.59 -1.39
CA GLY A 237 23.64 -15.70 -2.25
C GLY A 237 24.99 -15.29 -1.64
N TYR A 238 25.87 -16.24 -1.30
CA TYR A 238 27.28 -15.89 -1.12
C TYR A 238 27.92 -15.80 -2.52
N SER A 239 27.66 -14.70 -3.23
CA SER A 239 28.38 -14.42 -4.49
C SER A 239 29.79 -13.97 -4.13
N GLY A 240 30.72 -14.93 -4.11
CA GLY A 240 32.14 -14.64 -4.08
C GLY A 240 32.55 -13.73 -5.25
N GLY A 241 33.38 -12.73 -4.95
CA GLY A 241 34.32 -12.16 -5.91
C GLY A 241 33.95 -10.87 -6.64
N SER A 242 32.88 -10.14 -6.27
CA SER A 242 32.68 -8.78 -6.79
C SER A 242 32.60 -7.76 -5.65
N ASP A 243 33.41 -6.70 -5.71
CA ASP A 243 33.39 -5.58 -4.76
C ASP A 243 32.03 -4.89 -4.67
N ARG A 244 31.11 -5.19 -5.60
CA ARG A 244 29.79 -4.57 -5.73
C ARG A 244 28.63 -5.43 -5.19
N GLY A 245 28.92 -6.57 -4.57
CA GLY A 245 27.91 -7.38 -3.88
C GLY A 245 26.84 -8.00 -4.80
N ALA A 246 25.60 -8.05 -4.31
CA ALA A 246 24.47 -8.75 -4.91
C ALA A 246 23.64 -7.89 -5.88
N GLY A 247 23.78 -6.56 -5.83
CA GLY A 247 23.00 -5.65 -6.66
C GLY A 247 23.05 -4.18 -6.21
N THR A 248 22.06 -3.40 -6.63
CA THR A 248 21.89 -1.99 -6.25
C THR A 248 20.72 -1.79 -5.31
N TRP A 249 20.81 -0.78 -4.45
CA TRP A 249 19.70 -0.41 -3.56
C TRP A 249 19.33 1.07 -3.74
N LYS A 250 18.06 1.37 -3.47
CA LYS A 250 17.55 2.74 -3.40
C LYS A 250 16.38 2.83 -2.43
N VAL A 251 16.05 4.06 -2.05
CA VAL A 251 14.78 4.36 -1.37
C VAL A 251 13.84 5.03 -2.35
N GLU A 252 12.60 4.58 -2.38
CA GLU A 252 11.53 5.21 -3.14
C GLU A 252 10.34 5.48 -2.22
N ALA A 253 9.47 6.42 -2.58
CA ALA A 253 8.22 6.64 -1.86
C ALA A 253 7.06 6.93 -2.83
N PRO A 254 6.73 5.98 -3.74
CA PRO A 254 5.78 6.23 -4.84
C PRO A 254 4.38 6.62 -4.36
N THR A 255 4.00 6.20 -3.15
CA THR A 255 2.73 6.51 -2.49
C THR A 255 2.95 7.26 -1.18
N GLY A 256 4.08 7.95 -1.03
CA GLY A 256 4.49 8.59 0.22
C GLY A 256 4.97 7.62 1.31
N THR A 257 4.66 6.34 1.19
CA THR A 257 5.23 5.28 2.05
C THR A 257 6.64 4.93 1.56
N PRO A 258 7.67 5.05 2.41
CA PRO A 258 9.05 4.77 2.02
C PRO A 258 9.27 3.26 1.83
N LEU A 259 9.94 2.91 0.73
CA LEU A 259 10.29 1.55 0.34
C LEU A 259 11.81 1.45 0.16
N LEU A 260 12.43 0.44 0.77
CA LEU A 260 13.76 -0.02 0.38
C LEU A 260 13.60 -0.96 -0.82
N VAL A 261 14.20 -0.59 -1.94
CA VAL A 261 14.18 -1.37 -3.18
C VAL A 261 15.57 -1.94 -3.42
N LEU A 262 15.67 -3.26 -3.45
CA LEU A 262 16.88 -4.00 -3.80
C LEU A 262 16.71 -4.56 -5.22
N THR A 263 17.55 -4.12 -6.15
CA THR A 263 17.60 -4.64 -7.51
C THR A 263 18.85 -5.51 -7.63
N PHE A 264 18.65 -6.82 -7.64
CA PHE A 264 19.71 -7.79 -7.81
C PHE A 264 20.24 -7.76 -9.24
N TYR A 265 21.52 -8.07 -9.43
CA TYR A 265 22.10 -8.18 -10.78
C TYR A 265 21.48 -9.32 -11.62
N SER A 266 20.80 -10.28 -10.98
CA SER A 266 19.99 -11.29 -11.65
C SER A 266 18.73 -10.72 -12.32
N GLY A 267 18.36 -9.47 -12.01
CA GLY A 267 17.09 -8.85 -12.41
C GLY A 267 15.95 -9.03 -11.41
N GLU A 268 16.15 -9.82 -10.33
CA GLU A 268 15.18 -9.90 -9.23
C GLU A 268 15.06 -8.54 -8.51
N ILE A 269 13.84 -8.16 -8.14
CA ILE A 269 13.57 -6.95 -7.37
C ILE A 269 12.88 -7.34 -6.06
N GLN A 270 13.46 -6.96 -4.94
CA GLN A 270 12.86 -7.08 -3.61
C GLN A 270 12.51 -5.69 -3.08
N GLN A 271 11.31 -5.57 -2.49
CA GLN A 271 10.80 -4.31 -1.95
C GLN A 271 10.36 -4.51 -0.50
N TYR A 272 10.82 -3.62 0.37
CA TYR A 272 10.47 -3.61 1.79
C TYR A 272 9.89 -2.27 2.18
N GLN A 273 8.69 -2.28 2.76
CA GLN A 273 8.14 -1.11 3.44
C GLN A 273 9.03 -0.75 4.62
N LEU A 274 9.50 0.50 4.64
CA LEU A 274 10.31 1.06 5.71
C LEU A 274 9.41 1.69 6.76
N SER A 275 9.66 1.37 8.03
CA SER A 275 9.13 2.12 9.15
C SER A 275 10.14 2.15 10.29
N ASN A 276 9.98 3.11 11.20
CA ASN A 276 10.78 3.22 12.40
C ASN A 276 9.93 3.47 13.65
N ASP A 277 10.41 2.96 14.78
CA ASP A 277 9.94 3.30 16.12
C ASP A 277 11.16 3.75 16.92
N GLY A 278 11.31 5.07 17.05
CA GLY A 278 12.55 5.68 17.54
C GLY A 278 13.74 5.36 16.64
N ASP A 279 14.72 4.66 17.20
CA ASP A 279 15.96 4.21 16.55
C ASP A 279 15.85 2.83 15.89
N LYS A 280 14.74 2.11 16.12
CA LYS A 280 14.51 0.77 15.57
C LYS A 280 14.01 0.87 14.14
N ILE A 281 14.59 0.07 13.26
CA ILE A 281 14.22 -0.01 11.85
C ILE A 281 13.38 -1.27 11.63
N PHE A 282 12.34 -1.15 10.80
CA PHE A 282 11.48 -2.25 10.41
C PHE A 282 11.39 -2.34 8.89
N LEU A 283 11.48 -3.57 8.38
CA LEU A 283 11.24 -3.92 6.99
C LEU A 283 9.99 -4.80 6.95
N ASN A 284 8.92 -4.35 6.29
CA ASN A 284 7.61 -5.03 6.26
C ASN A 284 7.10 -5.39 7.67
N GLY A 285 7.28 -4.49 8.64
CA GLY A 285 6.88 -4.68 10.04
C GLY A 285 7.79 -5.59 10.88
N ARG A 286 8.83 -6.20 10.28
CA ARG A 286 9.82 -7.00 11.01
C ARG A 286 10.99 -6.14 11.43
N ARG A 287 11.43 -6.27 12.69
CA ARG A 287 12.54 -5.48 13.23
C ARG A 287 13.87 -5.93 12.65
N TYR A 288 14.69 -4.97 12.21
CA TYR A 288 16.08 -5.16 11.82
C TYR A 288 16.98 -4.34 12.74
N PHE A 289 18.06 -4.94 13.20
CA PHE A 289 19.12 -4.24 13.92
C PHE A 289 19.98 -3.47 12.90
N ARG A 290 20.07 -2.15 13.10
CA ARG A 290 20.91 -1.26 12.29
C ARG A 290 22.25 -1.08 12.97
N THR A 291 23.32 -1.33 12.23
CA THR A 291 24.70 -1.21 12.70
C THR A 291 25.55 -0.47 11.67
N THR A 292 26.43 0.41 12.15
CA THR A 292 27.24 1.30 11.28
C THR A 292 28.73 1.24 11.58
N ASN A 293 29.13 0.62 12.69
CA ASN A 293 30.51 0.51 13.15
C ASN A 293 30.71 -0.78 13.96
N GLY A 294 31.97 -1.07 14.27
CA GLY A 294 32.37 -2.24 15.05
C GLY A 294 32.34 -3.55 14.26
N GLU A 295 32.34 -4.67 14.98
CA GLU A 295 32.36 -6.03 14.41
C GLU A 295 31.14 -6.33 13.51
N TYR A 296 30.02 -5.64 13.75
CA TYR A 296 28.80 -5.75 12.96
C TYR A 296 28.66 -4.65 11.90
N ALA A 297 29.71 -3.87 11.62
CA ALA A 297 29.70 -2.88 10.54
C ALA A 297 29.37 -3.52 9.18
N PRO A 298 28.79 -2.75 8.25
CA PRO A 298 28.57 -3.23 6.89
C PRO A 298 29.89 -3.55 6.19
N ASP A 299 29.89 -4.61 5.39
CA ASP A 299 31.03 -4.98 4.54
C ASP A 299 30.96 -4.20 3.22
N CYS A 300 31.39 -2.94 3.28
CA CYS A 300 31.44 -2.04 2.13
C CYS A 300 32.90 -1.61 1.86
N PRO A 301 33.54 -2.11 0.79
CA PRO A 301 34.84 -1.59 0.34
C PRO A 301 34.78 -0.11 -0.08
#